data_AF-A0A5D3FNE0-F1
#
_entry.id   AF-A0A5D3FNE0-F1
#
_cell.length_a   1.000
_cell.length_b   1.000
_cell.length_c   1.000
_cell.angle_alpha   90.00
_cell.angle_beta   90.00
_cell.angle_gamma   90.00
#
_symmetry.space_group_name_H-M   'P 1'
#
loop_
_entity.id
_entity.type
_entity.pdbx_description
1 polymer ?
#
loop_
_entity_poly.entity_id
_entity_poly.type
_entity_poly.pdbx_seq_one_letter_code
_entity_poly.pdbx_strand_id
1 'polypeptide(L)'
;MTTSETMDRLRRENPGWEIDHVESRPVPWLAVREPSEKWTGGHSVVEARLPGYLGRLMSQAIDLAALASGKDALPYVERIEHLTSLRKWFPEWAFEVCESRPVWHGQRSYVDYAERSAAITEVRGNDPKELALLLLRLPRVEAGIGEGTEGER
;
A
#
# COMPACT_ATOMS: atom_id res chain seq x y z
N MET A 1 -0.66 -12.31 -24.18
CA MET A 1 -0.87 -10.85 -24.07
C MET A 1 0.48 -10.21 -23.85
N THR A 2 0.77 -9.08 -24.48
CA THR A 2 2.03 -8.34 -24.27
C THR A 2 2.00 -7.61 -22.94
N THR A 3 3.18 -7.21 -22.42
CA THR A 3 3.28 -6.37 -21.22
C THR A 3 2.48 -5.07 -21.38
N SER A 4 2.52 -4.46 -22.58
CA SER A 4 1.74 -3.26 -22.89
C SER A 4 0.23 -3.49 -22.79
N GLU A 5 -0.28 -4.54 -23.43
CA GLU A 5 -1.70 -4.90 -23.37
C GLU A 5 -2.16 -5.19 -21.94
N THR A 6 -1.29 -5.82 -21.15
CA THR A 6 -1.56 -6.13 -19.73
C THR A 6 -1.63 -4.85 -18.88
N MET A 7 -0.69 -3.92 -19.07
CA MET A 7 -0.71 -2.62 -18.39
C MET A 7 -1.97 -1.83 -18.76
N ASP A 8 -2.34 -1.78 -20.03
CA ASP A 8 -3.52 -1.06 -20.49
C ASP A 8 -4.83 -1.66 -19.92
N ARG A 9 -4.89 -2.98 -19.77
CA ARG A 9 -5.98 -3.66 -19.06
C ARG A 9 -6.02 -3.25 -17.60
N LEU A 10 -4.90 -3.37 -16.88
CA LEU A 10 -4.83 -3.06 -15.44
C LEU A 10 -5.19 -1.60 -15.14
N ARG A 11 -4.71 -0.65 -15.96
CA ARG A 11 -5.04 0.79 -15.84
C ARG A 11 -6.53 1.07 -16.03
N ARG A 12 -7.17 0.34 -16.95
CA ARG A 12 -8.61 0.46 -17.20
C ARG A 12 -9.43 -0.08 -16.04
N GLU A 13 -8.99 -1.19 -15.45
CA GLU A 13 -9.65 -1.85 -14.33
C GLU A 13 -9.42 -1.13 -12.99
N ASN A 14 -8.32 -0.41 -12.85
CA ASN A 14 -7.90 0.25 -11.61
C ASN A 14 -7.64 1.75 -11.85
N PRO A 15 -8.68 2.55 -12.13
CA PRO A 15 -8.51 3.98 -12.41
C PRO A 15 -7.89 4.71 -11.22
N GLY A 16 -6.96 5.62 -11.52
CA GLY A 16 -6.24 6.41 -10.50
C GLY A 16 -4.96 5.76 -9.98
N TRP A 17 -4.60 4.56 -10.47
CA TRP A 17 -3.29 3.96 -10.28
C TRP A 17 -2.40 4.20 -11.48
N GLU A 18 -1.18 4.67 -11.23
CA GLU A 18 -0.07 4.61 -12.17
C GLU A 18 0.52 3.20 -12.10
N ILE A 19 0.78 2.58 -13.25
CA ILE A 19 1.23 1.19 -13.33
C ILE A 19 2.42 1.13 -14.27
N ASP A 20 3.50 0.51 -13.79
CA ASP A 20 4.75 0.30 -14.49
C ASP A 20 5.23 -1.14 -14.40
N HIS A 21 6.09 -1.52 -15.36
CA HIS A 21 6.77 -2.79 -15.38
C HIS A 21 8.27 -2.58 -15.62
N VAL A 22 9.09 -3.05 -14.68
CA VAL A 22 10.55 -2.91 -14.73
C VAL A 22 11.20 -4.28 -14.59
N GLU A 23 11.59 -4.88 -15.72
CA GLU A 23 12.13 -6.24 -15.80
C GLU A 23 13.37 -6.49 -14.94
N SER A 24 14.16 -5.45 -14.68
CA SER A 24 15.38 -5.56 -13.88
C SER A 24 15.13 -5.68 -12.37
N ARG A 25 13.87 -5.56 -11.90
CA ARG A 25 13.52 -5.68 -10.48
C ARG A 25 13.07 -7.11 -10.13
N PRO A 26 13.42 -7.62 -8.94
CA PRO A 26 12.92 -8.92 -8.47
C PRO A 26 11.39 -8.99 -8.31
N VAL A 27 10.75 -7.85 -8.15
CA VAL A 27 9.29 -7.69 -8.17
C VAL A 27 8.96 -6.66 -9.26
N PRO A 28 8.78 -7.10 -10.52
CA PRO A 28 8.82 -6.21 -11.69
C PRO A 28 7.56 -5.38 -11.91
N TRP A 29 6.40 -5.79 -11.38
CA TRP A 29 5.17 -5.01 -11.50
C TRP A 29 5.04 -4.04 -10.34
N LEU A 30 4.86 -2.77 -10.67
CA LEU A 30 4.71 -1.68 -9.71
C LEU A 30 3.40 -0.95 -10.01
N ALA A 31 2.65 -0.64 -8.95
CA ALA A 31 1.56 0.32 -9.04
C ALA A 31 1.66 1.33 -7.92
N VAL A 32 1.46 2.60 -8.28
CA VAL A 32 1.51 3.76 -7.38
C VAL A 32 0.20 4.51 -7.48
N ARG A 33 -0.33 4.95 -6.35
CA ARG A 33 -1.48 5.85 -6.28
C ARG A 33 -1.16 7.03 -5.41
N GLU A 34 -1.01 8.18 -6.05
CA GLU A 34 -0.76 9.42 -5.32
C GLU A 34 -2.00 9.90 -4.55
N PRO A 35 -1.81 10.54 -3.38
CA PRO A 35 -2.88 11.15 -2.64
C PRO A 35 -3.58 12.23 -3.47
N SER A 36 -4.89 12.26 -3.36
CA SER A 36 -5.75 13.27 -3.95
C SER A 36 -6.87 13.64 -2.99
N GLU A 37 -7.70 14.62 -3.34
CA GLU A 37 -8.90 14.94 -2.55
C GLU A 37 -9.86 13.75 -2.41
N LYS A 38 -9.79 12.78 -3.34
CA LYS A 38 -10.65 11.59 -3.38
C LYS A 38 -9.96 10.32 -2.87
N TRP A 39 -8.72 10.44 -2.39
CA TRP A 39 -7.93 9.32 -1.87
C TRP A 39 -6.86 9.87 -0.94
N THR A 40 -7.09 9.79 0.36
CA THR A 40 -6.20 10.44 1.34
C THR A 40 -5.24 9.47 2.02
N GLY A 41 -5.44 8.17 1.86
CA GLY A 41 -4.60 7.15 2.48
C GLY A 41 -5.10 5.74 2.22
N GLY A 42 -4.30 4.75 2.64
CA GLY A 42 -4.44 3.34 2.35
C GLY A 42 -3.07 2.74 2.09
N HIS A 43 -3.02 1.71 1.25
CA HIS A 43 -1.76 1.34 0.60
C HIS A 43 -1.61 2.13 -0.69
N SER A 44 -0.52 2.86 -0.82
CA SER A 44 -0.26 3.78 -1.94
C SER A 44 0.73 3.21 -2.95
N VAL A 45 1.53 2.22 -2.54
CA VAL A 45 2.46 1.52 -3.43
C VAL A 45 2.34 0.03 -3.21
N VAL A 46 2.14 -0.70 -4.31
CA VAL A 46 2.06 -2.15 -4.33
C VAL A 46 2.99 -2.69 -5.41
N GLU A 47 3.63 -3.81 -5.09
CA GLU A 47 4.53 -4.51 -5.99
C GLU A 47 4.15 -5.98 -6.11
N ALA A 48 4.28 -6.54 -7.30
CA ALA A 48 4.03 -7.95 -7.53
C ALA A 48 4.96 -8.59 -8.57
N ARG A 49 5.14 -9.91 -8.45
CA ARG A 49 5.83 -10.71 -9.47
C ARG A 49 4.99 -10.94 -10.71
N LEU A 50 3.67 -10.96 -10.56
CA LEU A 50 2.71 -11.23 -11.62
C LEU A 50 1.63 -10.14 -11.67
N PRO A 51 1.14 -9.78 -12.87
CA PRO A 51 0.17 -8.70 -13.04
C PRO A 51 -1.17 -8.99 -12.33
N GLY A 52 -1.61 -10.26 -12.30
CA GLY A 52 -2.84 -10.65 -11.61
C GLY A 52 -2.76 -10.51 -10.07
N TYR A 53 -1.57 -10.53 -9.50
CA TYR A 53 -1.38 -10.20 -8.08
C TYR A 53 -1.42 -8.69 -7.85
N LEU A 54 -0.82 -7.91 -8.77
CA LEU A 54 -0.87 -6.45 -8.73
C LEU A 54 -2.32 -5.94 -8.77
N GLY A 55 -3.13 -6.44 -9.71
CA GLY A 55 -4.54 -6.08 -9.85
C GLY A 55 -5.35 -6.36 -8.59
N ARG A 56 -5.11 -7.51 -7.94
CA ARG A 56 -5.80 -7.87 -6.69
C ARG A 56 -5.43 -6.94 -5.53
N LEU A 57 -4.14 -6.66 -5.34
CA LEU A 57 -3.70 -5.71 -4.32
C LEU A 57 -4.36 -4.35 -4.53
N MET A 58 -4.33 -3.81 -5.76
CA MET A 58 -4.98 -2.54 -6.10
C MET A 58 -6.50 -2.56 -5.82
N SER A 59 -7.21 -3.64 -6.13
CA SER A 59 -8.65 -3.76 -5.85
C SER A 59 -8.99 -3.82 -4.35
N GLN A 60 -8.03 -4.25 -3.53
CA GLN A 60 -8.15 -4.31 -2.07
C GLN A 60 -7.75 -2.99 -1.41
N ALA A 61 -7.43 -1.95 -2.19
CA ALA A 61 -7.10 -0.64 -1.68
C ALA A 61 -8.30 -0.04 -0.93
N ILE A 62 -8.11 0.17 0.38
CA ILE A 62 -9.07 0.83 1.25
C ILE A 62 -8.71 2.30 1.30
N ASP A 63 -9.65 3.17 0.96
CA ASP A 63 -9.53 4.60 1.26
C ASP A 63 -9.75 4.78 2.75
N LEU A 64 -8.69 5.12 3.48
CA LEU A 64 -8.79 5.29 4.93
C LEU A 64 -9.71 6.47 5.30
N ALA A 65 -9.95 7.44 4.40
CA ALA A 65 -10.96 8.49 4.63
C ALA A 65 -12.39 7.95 4.77
N ALA A 66 -12.67 6.74 4.28
CA ALA A 66 -13.99 6.12 4.39
C ALA A 66 -14.24 5.48 5.77
N LEU A 67 -13.23 5.39 6.66
CA LEU A 67 -13.34 4.69 7.95
C LEU A 67 -13.79 5.56 9.13
N ALA A 68 -13.69 6.90 9.09
CA ALA A 68 -14.57 7.84 9.80
C ALA A 68 -14.21 9.33 9.61
N SER A 69 -15.24 10.16 9.72
CA SER A 69 -15.24 11.62 9.86
C SER A 69 -14.72 12.05 11.25
N GLY A 70 -13.60 12.76 11.31
CA GLY A 70 -13.11 13.32 12.58
C GLY A 70 -12.08 14.42 12.38
N LYS A 71 -12.56 15.66 12.28
CA LYS A 71 -11.73 16.86 12.41
C LYS A 71 -11.07 16.84 13.79
N ASP A 72 -9.77 16.56 13.83
CA ASP A 72 -8.77 17.28 14.64
C ASP A 72 -7.41 16.58 14.49
N ALA A 73 -6.40 17.32 14.03
CA ALA A 73 -5.03 16.80 13.96
C ALA A 73 -4.50 16.63 15.40
N LEU A 74 -4.04 15.42 15.75
CA LEU A 74 -3.45 15.15 17.06
C LEU A 74 -2.29 16.13 17.37
N PRO A 75 -2.13 16.58 18.62
CA PRO A 75 -0.96 17.33 19.06
C PRO A 75 0.35 16.62 18.70
N TYR A 76 1.42 17.39 18.43
CA TYR A 76 2.71 16.84 17.98
C TYR A 76 3.27 15.75 18.92
N VAL A 77 3.18 15.94 20.23
CA VAL A 77 3.68 14.97 21.23
C VAL A 77 2.95 13.63 21.12
N GLU A 78 1.61 13.65 21.03
CA GLU A 78 0.78 12.46 20.87
C GLU A 78 1.06 11.76 19.53
N ARG A 79 1.35 12.52 18.47
CA ARG A 79 1.83 11.95 17.20
C ARG A 79 3.13 11.18 17.43
N ILE A 80 4.16 11.78 18.01
CA ILE A 80 5.46 11.10 18.23
C ILE A 80 5.35 9.85 19.11
N GLU A 81 4.47 9.83 20.12
CA GLU A 81 4.21 8.64 20.94
C GLU A 81 3.57 7.50 20.12
N HIS A 82 2.60 7.83 19.28
CA HIS A 82 2.00 6.87 18.36
C HIS A 82 3.01 6.37 17.30
N LEU A 83 3.89 7.23 16.79
CA LEU A 83 4.99 6.84 15.88
C LEU A 83 5.92 5.82 16.52
N THR A 84 6.31 6.08 17.77
CA THR A 84 7.20 5.22 18.55
C THR A 84 6.57 3.85 18.78
N SER A 85 5.26 3.83 19.06
CA SER A 85 4.50 2.60 19.16
C SER A 85 4.47 1.85 17.83
N LEU A 86 4.12 2.50 16.72
CA LEU A 86 4.11 1.87 15.39
C LEU A 86 5.45 1.23 15.03
N ARG A 87 6.56 1.94 15.23
CA ARG A 87 7.92 1.42 14.99
C ARG A 87 8.24 0.21 15.84
N LYS A 88 7.75 0.15 17.09
CA LYS A 88 7.95 -1.00 17.98
C LYS A 88 7.14 -2.22 17.55
N TRP A 89 5.90 -2.02 17.10
CA TRP A 89 4.98 -3.11 16.74
C TRP A 89 5.20 -3.63 15.30
N PHE A 90 5.77 -2.80 14.41
CA PHE A 90 6.00 -3.13 13.01
C PHE A 90 7.45 -2.79 12.62
N PRO A 91 8.45 -3.56 13.08
CA PRO A 91 9.86 -3.24 12.88
C PRO A 91 10.31 -3.25 11.40
N GLU A 92 9.60 -3.99 10.55
CA GLU A 92 9.86 -4.09 9.09
C GLU A 92 9.38 -2.86 8.29
N TRP A 93 8.80 -1.88 8.99
CA TRP A 93 8.26 -0.66 8.41
C TRP A 93 8.96 0.57 8.98
N ALA A 94 9.54 1.36 8.09
CA ALA A 94 10.01 2.70 8.39
C ALA A 94 8.82 3.65 8.37
N PHE A 95 8.56 4.33 9.49
CA PHE A 95 7.49 5.32 9.59
C PHE A 95 8.03 6.73 9.74
N GLU A 96 7.40 7.68 9.05
CA GLU A 96 7.65 9.12 9.17
C GLU A 96 6.34 9.91 9.19
N VAL A 97 6.40 11.12 9.75
CA VAL A 97 5.28 12.08 9.73
C VAL A 97 5.65 13.15 8.72
N CYS A 98 4.84 13.30 7.67
CA CYS A 98 5.01 14.41 6.75
C CYS A 98 4.54 15.71 7.43
N GLU A 99 5.36 16.77 7.36
CA GLU A 99 5.03 18.05 8.00
C GLU A 99 4.05 18.91 7.18
N SER A 100 4.03 18.73 5.85
CA SER A 100 3.25 19.57 4.92
C SER A 100 1.76 19.17 4.83
N ARG A 101 1.45 17.91 5.13
CA ARG A 101 0.12 17.36 5.36
C ARG A 101 0.29 16.33 6.48
N PRO A 102 -0.56 16.27 7.52
CA PRO A 102 -0.42 15.33 8.64
C PRO A 102 -0.74 13.88 8.22
N VAL A 103 -0.08 13.43 7.16
CA VAL A 103 -0.14 12.10 6.58
C VAL A 103 1.07 11.36 7.15
N TRP A 104 0.77 10.30 7.88
CA TRP A 104 1.69 9.25 8.26
C TRP A 104 2.10 8.49 7.01
N HIS A 105 3.40 8.36 6.80
CA HIS A 105 3.97 7.56 5.72
C HIS A 105 4.69 6.38 6.34
N GLY A 106 4.40 5.19 5.84
CA GLY A 106 5.07 3.96 6.21
C GLY A 106 5.62 3.31 4.96
N GLN A 107 6.92 3.00 4.95
CA GLN A 107 7.58 2.29 3.86
C GLN A 107 8.20 1.00 4.37
N ARG A 108 7.93 -0.10 3.67
CA ARG A 108 8.51 -1.40 3.99
C ARG A 108 9.92 -1.50 3.43
N SER A 109 10.84 -2.09 4.18
CA SER A 109 12.19 -2.37 3.68
C SER A 109 12.13 -3.36 2.52
N TYR A 110 12.92 -3.08 1.47
CA TYR A 110 13.06 -3.93 0.30
C TYR A 110 13.48 -5.37 0.65
N VAL A 111 14.34 -5.52 1.66
CA VAL A 111 14.84 -6.83 2.11
C VAL A 111 13.69 -7.72 2.61
N ASP A 112 12.62 -7.13 3.16
CA ASP A 112 11.52 -7.87 3.80
C ASP A 112 10.44 -8.34 2.81
N TYR A 113 10.46 -7.81 1.57
CA TYR A 113 9.45 -8.13 0.57
C TYR A 113 9.97 -8.65 -0.78
N ALA A 114 11.26 -8.55 -1.10
CA ALA A 114 11.79 -8.99 -2.39
C ALA A 114 11.53 -10.48 -2.69
N GLU A 115 11.47 -11.31 -1.66
CA GLU A 115 11.18 -12.75 -1.80
C GLU A 115 9.67 -13.05 -1.91
N ARG A 116 8.81 -12.07 -1.64
CA ARG A 116 7.34 -12.24 -1.70
C ARG A 116 6.84 -12.19 -3.14
N SER A 117 5.77 -12.94 -3.41
CA SER A 117 5.09 -12.91 -4.71
C SER A 117 4.35 -11.60 -4.97
N ALA A 118 3.89 -10.94 -3.90
CA ALA A 118 3.36 -9.59 -3.94
C ALA A 118 3.43 -8.96 -2.55
N ALA A 119 3.52 -7.63 -2.52
CA ALA A 119 3.63 -6.88 -1.30
C ALA A 119 3.04 -5.48 -1.45
N ILE A 120 2.44 -5.00 -0.37
CA ILE A 120 2.19 -3.60 -0.11
C ILE A 120 3.49 -3.03 0.46
N THR A 121 4.07 -2.07 -0.25
CA THR A 121 5.41 -1.52 0.05
C THR A 121 5.33 -0.12 0.65
N GLU A 122 4.20 0.56 0.48
CA GLU A 122 3.93 1.84 1.10
C GLU A 122 2.50 1.94 1.63
N VAL A 123 2.36 2.51 2.82
CA VAL A 123 1.09 2.90 3.42
C VAL A 123 1.08 4.38 3.77
N ARG A 124 -0.08 5.02 3.59
CA ARG A 124 -0.33 6.41 3.98
C ARG A 124 -1.59 6.49 4.82
N GLY A 125 -1.66 7.36 5.81
CA GLY A 125 -2.89 7.57 6.60
C GLY A 125 -2.86 8.86 7.40
N ASN A 126 -4.01 9.39 7.79
CA ASN A 126 -4.08 10.62 8.61
C ASN A 126 -4.15 10.32 10.12
N ASP A 127 -4.63 9.12 10.49
CA ASP A 127 -4.68 8.64 11.87
C ASP A 127 -3.70 7.46 12.06
N PRO A 128 -2.81 7.50 13.06
CA PRO A 128 -1.90 6.40 13.33
C PRO A 128 -2.62 5.11 13.77
N LYS A 129 -3.81 5.19 14.37
CA LYS A 129 -4.64 4.02 14.72
C LYS A 129 -5.21 3.35 13.47
N GLU A 130 -5.62 4.12 12.47
CA GLU A 130 -6.03 3.58 11.17
C GLU A 130 -4.87 2.87 10.48
N LEU A 131 -3.68 3.49 10.52
CA LEU A 131 -2.48 2.89 9.97
C LEU A 131 -2.13 1.58 10.69
N ALA A 132 -2.19 1.55 12.03
CA ALA A 132 -2.00 0.32 12.80
C ALA A 132 -3.01 -0.77 12.43
N LEU A 133 -4.29 -0.43 12.31
CA LEU A 133 -5.35 -1.37 11.92
C LEU A 133 -5.14 -1.89 10.49
N LEU A 134 -4.71 -1.04 9.56
CA LEU A 134 -4.34 -1.43 8.21
C LEU A 134 -3.17 -2.42 8.24
N LEU A 135 -2.09 -2.08 8.96
CA LEU A 135 -0.90 -2.91 9.10
C LEU A 135 -1.20 -4.28 9.73
N LEU A 136 -2.12 -4.36 10.69
CA LEU A 136 -2.58 -5.65 11.24
C LEU A 136 -3.37 -6.50 10.21
N ARG A 137 -3.99 -5.87 9.22
CA ARG A 137 -4.72 -6.55 8.14
C ARG A 137 -3.79 -6.93 6.98
N LEU A 138 -2.69 -6.20 6.74
CA LEU A 138 -1.77 -6.47 5.64
C LEU A 138 -1.28 -7.93 5.58
N PRO A 139 -0.84 -8.58 6.69
CA PRO A 139 -0.45 -9.98 6.63
C PRO A 139 -1.56 -10.88 6.10
N ARG A 140 -2.83 -10.59 6.38
CA ARG A 140 -3.97 -11.40 5.89
C ARG A 140 -4.26 -11.15 4.40
N VAL A 141 -3.99 -9.93 3.93
CA VAL A 141 -4.16 -9.52 2.53
C VAL A 141 -3.04 -10.10 1.66
N GLU A 142 -1.81 -10.14 2.19
CA GLU A 142 -0.61 -10.61 1.47
C GLU A 142 -0.33 -12.11 1.60
N ALA A 143 -0.61 -12.73 2.76
CA ALA A 143 -0.21 -14.11 3.06
C ALA A 143 -1.01 -15.18 2.28
N GLY A 144 -1.98 -14.79 1.46
CA GLY A 144 -2.86 -15.73 0.75
C GLY A 144 -3.51 -15.12 -0.48
N ILE A 145 -2.72 -14.83 -1.53
CA ILE A 145 -3.28 -14.53 -2.86
C ILE A 145 -3.79 -15.83 -3.56
N GLY A 146 -4.71 -16.50 -2.85
CA GLY A 146 -5.46 -17.73 -3.13
C GLY A 146 -6.33 -17.99 -1.89
N GLU A 147 -7.65 -18.16 -1.98
CA GLU A 147 -8.27 -19.31 -2.61
C GLU A 147 -9.17 -18.92 -3.77
N GLY A 148 -8.71 -19.25 -4.99
CA GLY A 148 -9.40 -18.98 -6.23
C GLY A 148 -8.43 -19.13 -7.38
N THR A 149 -8.36 -20.36 -7.88
CA THR A 149 -7.76 -20.75 -9.16
C THR A 149 -7.88 -19.64 -10.20
N GLU A 150 -6.75 -19.08 -10.61
CA GLU A 150 -6.37 -18.94 -12.01
C GLU A 150 -4.96 -18.38 -12.05
N GLY A 151 -4.03 -19.25 -12.44
CA GLY A 151 -2.86 -18.77 -13.15
C GLY A 151 -3.34 -18.14 -14.43
N GLU A 152 -3.31 -16.81 -14.50
CA GLU A 152 -3.37 -16.15 -15.79
C GLU A 152 -1.99 -16.34 -16.46
N ARG A 153 -2.00 -17.22 -17.46
CA ARG A 153 -1.20 -17.05 -18.69
C ARG A 153 -1.44 -15.67 -19.30
#